data_AF-A0A9E3AUC3-F1
#
_entry.id   AF-A0A9E3AUC3-F1
#
_cell.length_a   1.000
_cell.length_b   1.000
_cell.length_c   1.000
_cell.angle_alpha   90.00
_cell.angle_beta   90.00
_cell.angle_gamma   90.00
#
_symmetry.space_group_name_H-M   'P 1'
#
loop_
_entity.id
_entity.type
_entity.pdbx_description
1 polymer ?
#
loop_
_entity_poly.entity_id
_entity_poly.type
_entity_poly.pdbx_seq_one_letter_code
_entity_poly.pdbx_strand_id
1 'polypeptide(L)'
;AALAGAAGSSYGELLKTRITGPLGMADTGLRLDEIQKARLMTGYDFDGNPMESFEALEAQGASGGMYSTANDMVRFMRWHLSRNDPAGDAVRVIDHALYLQRDGLKMAVGFDEGGKTDAIGLAWLAMMPEGSRPFILQKTGGFQGFMSYMAFAPSRGVGVFVAVNQFNFAGFTQLAEAANGLVAQLAPR
;
A
#
# COMPACT_ATOMS: atom_id res chain seq x y z
N ALA A 1 6.39 -6.02 -17.42
CA ALA A 1 6.87 -6.05 -18.82
C ALA A 1 7.46 -4.70 -19.24
N ALA A 2 6.70 -3.60 -19.29
CA ALA A 2 7.21 -2.31 -19.80
C ALA A 2 8.42 -1.75 -19.02
N LEU A 3 8.32 -1.62 -17.69
CA LEU A 3 9.42 -1.10 -16.85
C LEU A 3 10.67 -1.98 -16.92
N ALA A 4 10.49 -3.30 -16.80
CA ALA A 4 11.56 -4.28 -16.93
C ALA A 4 12.27 -4.18 -18.30
N GLY A 5 11.48 -4.12 -19.39
CA GLY A 5 12.00 -3.98 -20.74
C GLY A 5 12.77 -2.69 -20.97
N ALA A 6 12.27 -1.56 -20.47
CA ALA A 6 12.95 -0.27 -20.57
C ALA A 6 14.27 -0.22 -19.77
N ALA A 7 14.35 -0.95 -18.66
CA ALA A 7 15.55 -1.00 -17.83
C ALA A 7 16.56 -2.08 -18.23
N GLY A 8 16.16 -3.06 -19.05
CA GLY A 8 16.98 -4.23 -19.34
C GLY A 8 17.21 -5.13 -18.12
N SER A 9 16.32 -5.11 -17.12
CA SER A 9 16.41 -5.91 -15.89
C SER A 9 15.04 -6.46 -15.48
N SER A 10 14.99 -7.47 -14.60
CA SER A 10 13.70 -7.96 -14.09
C SER A 10 12.99 -6.91 -13.24
N TYR A 11 11.67 -7.08 -13.05
CA TYR A 11 10.93 -6.16 -12.17
C TYR A 11 11.37 -6.31 -10.71
N GLY A 12 11.70 -7.53 -10.27
CA GLY A 12 12.25 -7.79 -8.94
C GLY A 12 13.57 -7.06 -8.68
N GLU A 13 14.48 -7.04 -9.65
CA GLU A 13 15.73 -6.29 -9.52
C GLU A 13 15.50 -4.77 -9.51
N LEU A 14 14.53 -4.27 -10.28
CA LEU A 14 14.15 -2.86 -10.19
C LEU A 14 13.57 -2.51 -8.81
N LEU A 15 12.65 -3.33 -8.30
CA LEU A 15 12.08 -3.14 -6.96
C LEU A 15 13.17 -3.11 -5.90
N LYS A 16 14.13 -4.04 -5.97
CA LYS A 16 15.25 -4.12 -5.04
C LYS A 16 16.18 -2.92 -5.12
N THR A 17 16.60 -2.55 -6.32
CA THR A 17 17.61 -1.49 -6.51
C THR A 17 17.04 -0.08 -6.34
N ARG A 18 15.75 0.13 -6.64
CA ARG A 18 15.11 1.45 -6.62
C ARG A 18 14.34 1.74 -5.33
N ILE A 19 13.80 0.71 -4.67
CA ILE A 19 12.90 0.89 -3.52
C ILE A 19 13.42 0.14 -2.29
N THR A 20 13.41 -1.20 -2.30
CA THR A 20 13.57 -1.96 -1.04
C THR A 20 15.00 -1.90 -0.49
N GLY A 21 16.01 -1.89 -1.37
CA GLY A 21 17.42 -1.72 -0.99
C GLY A 21 17.69 -0.35 -0.34
N PRO A 22 17.41 0.77 -1.03
CA PRO A 22 17.59 2.12 -0.47
C PRO A 22 16.83 2.38 0.84
N LEU A 23 15.65 1.77 1.01
CA LEU A 23 14.85 1.92 2.23
C LEU A 23 15.19 0.90 3.34
N GLY A 24 16.07 -0.07 3.06
CA GLY A 24 16.44 -1.13 3.99
C GLY A 24 15.28 -2.07 4.32
N MET A 25 14.43 -2.37 3.35
CA MET A 25 13.28 -3.26 3.45
C MET A 25 13.68 -4.69 3.05
N ALA A 26 14.41 -5.37 3.93
CA ALA A 26 15.07 -6.64 3.62
C ALA A 26 14.11 -7.83 3.47
N ASP A 27 12.90 -7.74 4.04
CA ASP A 27 11.86 -8.75 3.96
C ASP A 27 10.77 -8.40 2.94
N THR A 28 11.06 -7.48 2.03
CA THR A 28 10.13 -7.05 0.98
C THR A 28 10.61 -7.46 -0.41
N GLY A 29 9.78 -8.20 -1.13
CA GLY A 29 10.13 -8.66 -2.46
C GLY A 29 9.06 -9.52 -3.12
N LEU A 30 9.37 -10.02 -4.32
CA LEU A 30 8.48 -10.88 -5.11
C LEU A 30 8.68 -12.37 -4.81
N ARG A 31 9.78 -12.72 -4.13
CA ARG A 31 10.22 -14.09 -3.86
C ARG A 31 10.77 -14.15 -2.45
N LEU A 32 10.42 -15.22 -1.75
CA LEU A 32 10.88 -15.48 -0.39
C LEU A 32 12.02 -16.50 -0.42
N ASP A 33 13.04 -16.27 0.40
CA ASP A 33 14.00 -17.32 0.78
C ASP A 33 13.42 -18.27 1.84
N GLU A 34 14.16 -19.32 2.21
CA GLU A 34 13.70 -20.31 3.18
C GLU A 34 13.50 -19.74 4.59
N ILE A 35 14.27 -18.73 5.00
CA ILE A 35 14.15 -18.07 6.30
C ILE A 35 12.88 -17.21 6.35
N GLN A 36 12.55 -16.57 5.23
CA GLN A 36 11.35 -15.76 5.07
C GLN A 36 10.10 -16.65 4.98
N LYS A 37 10.14 -17.74 4.19
CA LYS A 37 9.04 -18.72 4.11
C LYS A 37 8.67 -19.28 5.48
N ALA A 38 9.65 -19.57 6.33
CA ALA A 38 9.42 -20.08 7.68
C ALA A 38 8.65 -19.12 8.61
N ARG A 39 8.54 -17.83 8.27
CA ARG A 39 7.81 -16.81 9.04
C ARG A 39 6.57 -16.30 8.32
N LEU A 40 6.23 -16.84 7.15
CA LEU A 40 5.05 -16.44 6.42
C LEU A 40 3.79 -16.86 7.20
N MET A 41 2.89 -15.91 7.44
CA MET A 41 1.60 -16.23 8.05
C MET A 41 0.75 -17.08 7.09
N THR A 42 -0.12 -17.93 7.62
CA THR A 42 -1.13 -18.61 6.82
C THR A 42 -2.23 -17.63 6.45
N GLY A 43 -2.56 -17.53 5.16
CA GLY A 43 -3.74 -16.82 4.68
C GLY A 43 -4.98 -17.70 4.79
N TYR A 44 -6.14 -17.09 5.05
CA TYR A 44 -7.41 -17.79 5.21
C TYR A 44 -8.47 -17.25 4.22
N ASP A 45 -9.30 -18.14 3.69
CA ASP A 45 -10.41 -17.77 2.80
C ASP A 45 -11.57 -17.11 3.57
N PHE A 46 -12.68 -16.85 2.87
CA PHE A 46 -13.86 -16.20 3.48
C PHE A 46 -14.54 -17.04 4.57
N ASP A 47 -14.39 -18.36 4.52
CA ASP A 47 -14.95 -19.30 5.48
C ASP A 47 -13.99 -19.59 6.64
N GLY A 48 -12.78 -19.02 6.60
CA GLY A 48 -11.73 -19.23 7.60
C GLY A 48 -10.95 -20.53 7.39
N ASN A 49 -11.02 -21.13 6.20
CA ASN A 49 -10.17 -22.28 5.87
C ASN A 49 -8.77 -21.80 5.47
N PRO A 50 -7.70 -22.51 5.88
CA PRO A 50 -6.34 -22.16 5.49
C PRO A 50 -6.17 -22.33 3.98
N MET A 51 -5.57 -21.33 3.34
CA MET A 51 -5.22 -21.36 1.93
C MET A 51 -3.79 -21.86 1.74
N GLU A 52 -3.56 -22.68 0.72
CA GLU A 52 -2.22 -23.10 0.35
C GLU A 52 -1.40 -21.90 -0.15
N SER A 53 -0.19 -21.75 0.41
CA SER A 53 0.74 -20.75 -0.09
C SER A 53 1.17 -21.11 -1.51
N PHE A 54 1.04 -20.15 -2.41
CA PHE A 54 1.49 -20.25 -3.79
C PHE A 54 2.41 -19.08 -4.12
N GLU A 55 3.48 -19.37 -4.87
CA GLU A 55 4.40 -18.36 -5.35
C GLU A 55 3.82 -17.63 -6.57
N ALA A 56 3.45 -16.37 -6.39
CA ALA A 56 2.87 -15.55 -7.45
C ALA A 56 3.79 -15.46 -8.68
N LEU A 57 3.22 -15.54 -9.90
CA LEU A 57 3.97 -15.24 -11.12
C LEU A 57 4.52 -13.81 -11.07
N GLU A 58 5.62 -13.50 -11.76
CA GLU A 58 6.25 -12.16 -11.70
C GLU A 58 5.26 -11.03 -12.05
N ALA A 59 4.36 -11.26 -13.02
CA ALA A 59 3.30 -10.31 -13.37
C ALA A 59 2.30 -10.08 -12.23
N GLN A 60 1.96 -11.12 -11.47
CA GLN A 60 1.11 -11.02 -10.28
C GLN A 60 1.86 -10.36 -9.12
N GLY A 61 3.18 -10.58 -9.03
CA GLY A 61 4.05 -9.91 -8.08
C GLY A 61 3.98 -8.38 -8.21
N ALA A 62 3.96 -7.86 -9.43
CA ALA A 62 3.86 -6.42 -9.69
C ALA A 62 2.48 -5.80 -9.38
N SER A 63 1.40 -6.59 -9.33
CA SER A 63 0.03 -6.08 -9.08
C SER A 63 -0.42 -6.24 -7.63
N GLY A 64 0.02 -7.29 -6.94
CA GLY A 64 -0.42 -7.57 -5.57
C GLY A 64 0.29 -8.74 -4.85
N GLY A 65 1.15 -9.49 -5.52
CA GLY A 65 1.84 -10.65 -4.97
C GLY A 65 3.16 -10.33 -4.26
N MET A 66 3.37 -9.09 -3.79
CA MET A 66 4.56 -8.74 -3.01
C MET A 66 4.42 -9.22 -1.56
N TYR A 67 5.52 -9.74 -1.03
CA TYR A 67 5.65 -10.02 0.39
C TYR A 67 6.30 -8.83 1.09
N SER A 68 5.99 -8.62 2.36
CA SER A 68 6.61 -7.62 3.22
C SER A 68 6.40 -7.97 4.70
N THR A 69 6.90 -7.12 5.59
CA THR A 69 6.64 -7.17 7.03
C THR A 69 6.12 -5.81 7.51
N ALA A 70 5.48 -5.77 8.68
CA ALA A 70 5.09 -4.51 9.29
C ALA A 70 6.29 -3.56 9.49
N ASN A 71 7.46 -4.10 9.85
CA ASN A 71 8.69 -3.31 10.04
C ASN A 71 9.16 -2.66 8.73
N ASP A 72 9.13 -3.39 7.62
CA ASP A 72 9.49 -2.86 6.31
C ASP A 72 8.46 -1.83 5.82
N MET A 73 7.17 -2.09 6.02
CA MET A 73 6.12 -1.14 5.65
C MET A 73 6.18 0.15 6.47
N VAL A 74 6.66 0.11 7.72
CA VAL A 74 6.97 1.32 8.49
C VAL A 74 8.13 2.11 7.85
N ARG A 75 9.16 1.44 7.30
CA ARG A 75 10.25 2.13 6.58
C ARG A 75 9.74 2.80 5.31
N PHE A 76 8.91 2.09 4.53
CA PHE A 76 8.25 2.64 3.34
C PHE A 76 7.40 3.86 3.67
N MET A 77 6.58 3.76 4.73
CA MET A 77 5.74 4.87 5.17
C MET A 77 6.56 6.07 5.68
N ARG A 78 7.66 5.83 6.39
CA ARG A 78 8.59 6.90 6.81
C ARG A 78 9.16 7.65 5.61
N TRP A 79 9.43 6.97 4.50
CA TRP A 79 9.87 7.65 3.28
C TRP A 79 8.80 8.61 2.75
N HIS A 80 7.52 8.20 2.69
CA HIS A 80 6.43 9.07 2.26
C HIS A 80 6.17 10.25 3.21
N LEU A 81 6.45 10.09 4.50
CA LEU A 81 6.26 11.12 5.53
C LEU A 81 7.51 12.00 5.74
N SER A 82 8.63 11.68 5.08
CA SER A 82 9.90 12.37 5.26
C SER A 82 9.80 13.85 4.85
N ARG A 83 10.58 14.68 5.54
CA ARG A 83 10.71 16.13 5.30
C ARG A 83 12.19 16.50 5.31
N ASN A 84 12.52 17.59 4.61
CA ASN A 84 13.90 18.10 4.52
C ASN A 84 14.86 17.12 3.85
N ASP A 85 14.39 16.44 2.81
CA ASP A 85 15.16 15.49 2.00
C ASP A 85 14.96 15.88 0.53
N PRO A 86 15.75 16.83 -0.01
CA PRO A 86 15.47 17.44 -1.31
C PRO A 86 15.42 16.44 -2.47
N ALA A 87 16.24 15.38 -2.42
CA ALA A 87 16.24 14.33 -3.44
C ALA A 87 14.96 13.49 -3.36
N GLY A 88 14.55 13.07 -2.17
CA GLY A 88 13.27 12.38 -2.00
C GLY A 88 12.05 13.27 -2.22
N ASP A 89 12.14 14.57 -1.93
CA ASP A 89 11.05 15.53 -2.08
C ASP A 89 10.63 15.64 -3.55
N ALA A 90 11.59 15.74 -4.47
CA ALA A 90 11.32 15.77 -5.91
C ALA A 90 10.59 14.49 -6.40
N VAL A 91 10.95 13.32 -5.86
CA VAL A 91 10.29 12.05 -6.20
C VAL A 91 8.89 11.99 -5.59
N ARG A 92 8.73 12.40 -4.33
CA ARG A 92 7.44 12.44 -3.63
C ARG A 92 6.44 13.36 -4.30
N VAL A 93 6.87 14.46 -4.91
CA VAL A 93 5.97 15.33 -5.69
C VAL A 93 5.27 14.56 -6.82
N ILE A 94 5.99 13.67 -7.51
CA ILE A 94 5.43 12.85 -8.60
C ILE A 94 4.61 11.70 -8.03
N ASP A 95 5.12 11.01 -7.02
CA ASP A 95 4.45 9.87 -6.37
C ASP A 95 3.12 10.28 -5.72
N HIS A 96 3.06 11.44 -5.05
CA HIS A 96 1.86 11.95 -4.38
C HIS A 96 0.94 12.76 -5.29
N ALA A 97 1.28 12.93 -6.57
CA ALA A 97 0.47 13.70 -7.51
C ALA A 97 -0.88 13.03 -7.79
N LEU A 98 -1.91 13.87 -7.94
CA LEU A 98 -3.27 13.46 -8.29
C LEU A 98 -3.52 13.79 -9.75
N TYR A 99 -3.81 12.77 -10.55
CA TYR A 99 -3.91 12.88 -12.00
C TYR A 99 -5.34 12.91 -12.50
N LEU A 100 -6.27 12.31 -11.74
CA LEU A 100 -7.68 12.21 -12.13
C LEU A 100 -8.58 12.56 -10.95
N GLN A 101 -9.36 13.62 -11.11
CA GLN A 101 -10.36 14.03 -10.13
C GLN A 101 -11.66 13.25 -10.37
N ARG A 102 -12.33 12.82 -9.29
CA ARG A 102 -13.57 12.02 -9.40
C ARG A 102 -14.76 12.84 -9.89
N ASP A 103 -14.79 14.14 -9.63
CA ASP A 103 -15.90 15.04 -9.96
C ASP A 103 -16.22 15.12 -11.48
N GLY A 104 -15.25 14.79 -12.34
CA GLY A 104 -15.42 14.69 -13.79
C GLY A 104 -15.84 13.32 -14.31
N LEU A 105 -15.99 12.29 -13.46
CA LEU A 105 -16.23 10.92 -13.90
C LEU A 105 -17.74 10.59 -14.00
N LYS A 106 -18.13 9.96 -15.10
CA LYS A 106 -19.49 9.43 -15.28
C LYS A 106 -19.77 8.20 -14.40
N MET A 107 -18.72 7.48 -14.01
CA MET A 107 -18.81 6.25 -13.23
C MET A 107 -17.54 6.07 -12.41
N ALA A 108 -17.69 5.59 -11.18
CA ALA A 108 -16.63 5.36 -10.21
C ALA A 108 -16.90 4.02 -9.51
N VAL A 109 -16.11 2.99 -9.80
CA VAL A 109 -16.32 1.61 -9.30
C VAL A 109 -14.98 1.00 -8.89
N GLY A 110 -14.95 0.33 -7.74
CA GLY A 110 -13.81 -0.51 -7.31
C GLY A 110 -12.62 0.26 -6.75
N PHE A 111 -12.85 1.45 -6.18
CA PHE A 111 -11.80 2.24 -5.54
C PHE A 111 -12.27 3.01 -4.29
N ASP A 112 -13.35 2.54 -3.65
CA ASP A 112 -13.91 3.15 -2.42
C ASP A 112 -13.79 2.24 -1.19
N GLU A 113 -13.07 1.12 -1.31
CA GLU A 113 -12.93 0.12 -0.25
C GLU A 113 -12.25 0.69 1.01
N GLY A 114 -11.40 1.71 0.83
CA GLY A 114 -10.70 2.42 1.91
C GLY A 114 -11.43 3.69 2.39
N GLY A 115 -12.65 3.93 1.93
CA GLY A 115 -13.39 5.19 2.08
C GLY A 115 -13.60 5.90 0.74
N LYS A 116 -14.52 6.88 0.70
CA LYS A 116 -14.84 7.63 -0.51
C LYS A 116 -13.58 8.31 -1.06
N THR A 117 -13.14 7.88 -2.23
CA THR A 117 -12.01 8.48 -2.94
C THR A 117 -12.49 9.70 -3.73
N ASP A 118 -11.77 10.81 -3.63
CA ASP A 118 -12.05 12.05 -4.35
C ASP A 118 -11.12 12.24 -5.56
N ALA A 119 -9.92 11.64 -5.56
CA ALA A 119 -9.00 11.70 -6.69
C ALA A 119 -8.05 10.49 -6.75
N ILE A 120 -7.47 10.25 -7.92
CA ILE A 120 -6.62 9.09 -8.23
C ILE A 120 -5.22 9.58 -8.64
N GLY A 121 -4.20 9.02 -7.99
CA GLY A 121 -2.78 9.19 -8.28
C GLY A 121 -2.16 8.00 -9.01
N LEU A 122 -0.84 7.89 -8.99
CA LEU A 122 -0.14 6.65 -9.37
C LEU A 122 -0.24 5.66 -8.21
N ALA A 123 -1.12 4.66 -8.34
CA ALA A 123 -1.53 3.72 -7.30
C ALA A 123 -2.32 4.34 -6.13
N TRP A 124 -1.95 5.52 -5.64
CA TRP A 124 -2.62 6.16 -4.51
C TRP A 124 -4.04 6.63 -4.83
N LEU A 125 -4.92 6.43 -3.85
CA LEU A 125 -6.27 6.98 -3.85
C LEU A 125 -6.33 8.08 -2.80
N ALA A 126 -6.83 9.25 -3.18
CA ALA A 126 -6.86 10.41 -2.30
C ALA A 126 -8.25 10.63 -1.72
N MET A 127 -8.28 10.89 -0.42
CA MET A 127 -9.45 11.39 0.29
C MET A 127 -9.17 12.83 0.69
N MET A 128 -9.97 13.77 0.17
CA MET A 128 -9.82 15.18 0.50
C MET A 128 -10.17 15.41 1.98
N PRO A 129 -9.66 16.49 2.59
CA PRO A 129 -9.98 16.81 3.98
C PRO A 129 -11.48 16.92 4.21
N GLU A 130 -11.98 16.35 5.30
CA GLU A 130 -13.41 16.34 5.64
C GLU A 130 -13.57 16.39 7.17
N GLY A 131 -14.27 17.42 7.67
CA GLY A 131 -14.37 17.65 9.11
C GLY A 131 -12.98 17.79 9.77
N SER A 132 -12.69 16.91 10.74
CA SER A 132 -11.39 16.78 11.40
C SER A 132 -10.40 15.85 10.68
N ARG A 133 -10.84 15.07 9.68
CA ARG A 133 -9.96 14.18 8.92
C ARG A 133 -9.07 15.00 7.99
N PRO A 134 -7.73 14.86 8.07
CA PRO A 134 -6.82 15.55 7.15
C PRO A 134 -6.91 14.95 5.74
N PHE A 135 -6.17 15.55 4.80
CA PHE A 135 -5.91 14.92 3.51
C PHE A 135 -5.19 13.58 3.72
N ILE A 136 -5.67 12.52 3.08
CA ILE A 136 -5.11 11.18 3.18
C ILE A 136 -4.84 10.62 1.78
N LEU A 137 -3.66 10.06 1.60
CA LEU A 137 -3.39 9.10 0.53
C LEU A 137 -3.52 7.70 1.09
N GLN A 138 -4.22 6.83 0.37
CA GLN A 138 -4.46 5.46 0.82
C GLN A 138 -4.34 4.44 -0.31
N LYS A 139 -4.13 3.18 0.10
CA LYS A 139 -4.28 2.03 -0.76
C LYS A 139 -4.78 0.81 0.02
N THR A 140 -5.76 0.13 -0.56
CA THR A 140 -6.24 -1.20 -0.16
C THR A 140 -5.53 -2.30 -0.95
N GLY A 141 -5.35 -3.48 -0.35
CA GLY A 141 -4.80 -4.66 -1.00
C GLY A 141 -5.48 -5.93 -0.52
N GLY A 142 -5.59 -6.91 -1.42
CA GLY A 142 -6.15 -8.22 -1.13
C GLY A 142 -5.48 -9.28 -1.99
N PHE A 143 -4.88 -10.29 -1.38
CA PHE A 143 -4.21 -11.38 -2.09
C PHE A 143 -4.01 -12.60 -1.19
N GLN A 144 -4.32 -13.80 -1.67
CA GLN A 144 -4.01 -15.08 -0.99
C GLN A 144 -4.43 -15.15 0.48
N GLY A 145 -5.67 -14.74 0.78
CA GLY A 145 -6.21 -14.74 2.14
C GLY A 145 -5.76 -13.56 3.00
N PHE A 146 -4.93 -12.65 2.48
CA PHE A 146 -4.55 -11.42 3.16
C PHE A 146 -5.34 -10.23 2.66
N MET A 147 -5.66 -9.32 3.56
CA MET A 147 -6.10 -7.97 3.22
C MET A 147 -5.23 -6.96 3.96
N SER A 148 -4.85 -5.89 3.28
CA SER A 148 -3.99 -4.85 3.83
C SER A 148 -4.49 -3.47 3.48
N TYR A 149 -4.20 -2.52 4.37
CA TYR A 149 -4.55 -1.12 4.18
C TYR A 149 -3.40 -0.23 4.64
N MET A 150 -3.06 0.74 3.80
CA MET A 150 -2.15 1.83 4.15
C MET A 150 -2.88 3.14 3.96
N ALA A 151 -2.79 4.03 4.95
CA ALA A 151 -3.29 5.39 4.90
C ALA A 151 -2.29 6.33 5.55
N PHE A 152 -1.96 7.44 4.91
CA PHE A 152 -1.06 8.43 5.48
C PHE A 152 -1.42 9.86 5.07
N ALA A 153 -1.08 10.80 5.95
CA ALA A 153 -1.29 12.23 5.79
C ALA A 153 0.09 12.93 5.70
N PRO A 154 0.66 13.11 4.49
CA PRO A 154 2.01 13.67 4.31
C PRO A 154 2.21 15.04 4.97
N SER A 155 1.21 15.91 4.87
CA SER A 155 1.24 17.25 5.47
C SER A 155 1.18 17.24 7.00
N ARG A 156 0.86 16.09 7.60
CA ARG A 156 0.71 15.93 9.05
C ARG A 156 1.76 15.00 9.68
N GLY A 157 2.53 14.25 8.89
CA GLY A 157 3.56 13.36 9.40
C GLY A 157 3.02 12.12 10.12
N VAL A 158 1.80 11.69 9.80
CA VAL A 158 1.15 10.51 10.42
C VAL A 158 0.73 9.52 9.34
N GLY A 159 0.87 8.23 9.61
CA GLY A 159 0.34 7.17 8.77
C GLY A 159 0.10 5.89 9.56
N VAL A 160 -0.70 5.00 8.98
CA VAL A 160 -1.10 3.72 9.52
C VAL A 160 -0.97 2.67 8.42
N PHE A 161 -0.43 1.52 8.79
CA PHE A 161 -0.42 0.32 7.97
C PHE A 161 -0.99 -0.82 8.81
N VAL A 162 -1.88 -1.60 8.21
CA VAL A 162 -2.49 -2.75 8.85
C VAL A 162 -2.67 -3.87 7.84
N ALA A 163 -2.47 -5.10 8.30
CA ALA A 163 -2.69 -6.30 7.52
C ALA A 163 -3.40 -7.34 8.38
N VAL A 164 -4.34 -8.05 7.78
CA VAL A 164 -5.07 -9.18 8.35
C VAL A 164 -4.94 -10.36 7.39
N ASN A 165 -4.91 -11.57 7.93
CA ASN A 165 -4.64 -12.79 7.17
C ASN A 165 -5.89 -13.65 6.94
N GLN A 166 -7.09 -13.07 6.95
CA GLN A 166 -8.31 -13.73 6.51
C GLN A 166 -9.10 -12.83 5.58
N PHE A 167 -9.61 -13.37 4.47
CA PHE A 167 -10.57 -12.64 3.64
C PHE A 167 -11.89 -12.39 4.38
N ASN A 168 -12.24 -11.12 4.54
CA ASN A 168 -13.44 -10.66 5.22
C ASN A 168 -13.71 -9.19 4.85
N PHE A 169 -14.52 -8.94 3.82
CA PHE A 169 -14.73 -7.58 3.33
C PHE A 169 -15.40 -6.67 4.36
N ALA A 170 -16.39 -7.17 5.12
CA ALA A 170 -17.07 -6.37 6.14
C ALA A 170 -16.11 -5.97 7.28
N GLY A 171 -15.25 -6.89 7.71
CA GLY A 171 -14.19 -6.61 8.68
C GLY A 171 -13.13 -5.67 8.12
N PHE A 172 -12.80 -5.80 6.83
CA PHE A 172 -11.83 -4.93 6.17
C PHE A 172 -12.30 -3.48 6.04
N THR A 173 -13.58 -3.26 5.70
CA THR A 173 -14.15 -1.91 5.67
C THR A 173 -14.05 -1.25 7.04
N GLN A 174 -14.43 -1.95 8.12
CA GLN A 174 -14.29 -1.45 9.49
C GLN A 174 -12.83 -1.18 9.87
N LEU A 175 -11.90 -2.04 9.42
CA LEU A 175 -10.46 -1.88 9.63
C LEU A 175 -9.93 -0.59 8.96
N ALA A 176 -10.34 -0.33 7.72
CA ALA A 176 -9.95 0.86 6.98
C ALA A 176 -10.54 2.13 7.63
N GLU A 177 -11.82 2.09 8.03
CA GLU A 177 -12.48 3.17 8.76
C GLU A 177 -11.76 3.47 10.10
N ALA A 178 -11.41 2.44 10.86
CA ALA A 178 -10.68 2.59 12.12
C ALA A 178 -9.28 3.19 11.90
N ALA A 179 -8.56 2.76 10.85
CA ALA A 179 -7.26 3.32 10.49
C ALA A 179 -7.36 4.81 10.10
N ASN A 180 -8.37 5.18 9.31
CA ASN A 180 -8.64 6.58 8.96
C ASN A 180 -9.02 7.41 10.20
N GLY A 181 -9.83 6.85 11.09
CA GLY A 181 -10.18 7.46 12.37
C GLY A 181 -8.95 7.71 13.25
N LEU A 182 -8.02 6.75 13.31
CA LEU A 182 -6.75 6.90 14.03
C LEU A 182 -5.89 8.02 13.44
N VAL A 183 -5.77 8.11 12.11
CA VAL A 183 -5.07 9.24 11.46
C VAL A 183 -5.72 10.58 11.84
N ALA A 184 -7.05 10.66 11.82
CA ALA A 184 -7.79 11.87 12.20
C ALA A 184 -7.62 12.24 13.69
N GLN A 185 -7.49 11.26 14.59
CA GLN A 185 -7.26 11.50 16.02
C GLN A 185 -5.82 11.93 16.32
N LEU A 186 -4.83 11.31 15.66
CA LEU A 186 -3.41 11.63 15.85
C LEU A 186 -3.01 12.96 15.20
N ALA A 187 -3.70 13.36 14.14
CA ALA A 187 -3.43 14.58 13.40
C ALA A 187 -4.70 15.27 12.87
N PRO A 188 -5.55 15.79 13.77
CA PRO A 188 -6.81 16.44 13.39
C PRO A 188 -6.55 17.71 12.59
N ARG A 189 -7.39 17.99 11.58
CA ARG A 189 -7.23 19.16 10.71
C ARG A 189 -7.04 20.46 11.48
#